data_AF-A0A965L0P2-F1
#
_entry.id   AF-A0A965L0P2-F1
#
_cell.length_a   1.000
_cell.length_b   1.000
_cell.length_c   1.000
_cell.angle_alpha   90.00
_cell.angle_beta   90.00
_cell.angle_gamma   90.00
#
_symmetry.space_group_name_H-M   'P 1'
#
loop_
_entity.id
_entity.type
_entity.pdbx_description
1 polymer ?
#
loop_
_entity_poly.entity_id
_entity_poly.type
_entity_poly.pdbx_seq_one_letter_code
_entity_poly.pdbx_strand_id
1 'polypeptide(L)' 'MRFTSLSSGSGGNALVIESLSEGLDPTRLLIDCGLGLKEVARRLETRGLLPADLDAIFVTHEHQDHIDGTARLARS' A
#
# COMPACT_ATOMS: atom_id res chain seq x y z
N MET A 1 -15.44 1.67 -5.24
CA MET A 1 -14.31 0.96 -4.60
C MET A 1 -13.38 0.45 -5.70
N ARG A 2 -12.06 0.62 -5.54
CA ARG A 2 -11.02 0.20 -6.51
C ARG A 2 -9.94 -0.61 -5.81
N PHE A 3 -9.41 -1.61 -6.49
CA PHE A 3 -8.36 -2.50 -5.99
C PHE A 3 -7.15 -2.44 -6.93
N THR A 4 -5.98 -2.23 -6.37
CA THR A 4 -4.73 -2.05 -7.10
C THR A 4 -3.66 -2.94 -6.47
N SER A 5 -3.44 -4.13 -7.05
CA SER A 5 -2.32 -4.97 -6.65
C SER A 5 -1.00 -4.30 -7.05
N LEU A 6 -0.18 -3.99 -6.04
CA LEU A 6 1.20 -3.57 -6.23
C LEU A 6 2.09 -4.80 -6.32
N SER A 7 1.86 -5.83 -5.50
CA SER A 7 2.59 -7.10 -5.54
C SER A 7 1.79 -8.25 -4.91
N SER A 8 1.97 -9.45 -5.45
CA SER A 8 1.36 -10.69 -4.95
C SER A 8 2.35 -11.85 -5.11
N GLY A 9 3.02 -12.27 -4.03
CA GLY A 9 3.99 -13.37 -4.07
C GLY A 9 5.14 -13.22 -3.07
N SER A 10 6.13 -14.12 -3.16
CA SER A 10 7.24 -14.25 -2.20
C SER A 10 8.16 -13.02 -2.08
N GLY A 11 8.11 -12.10 -3.04
CA GLY A 11 8.84 -10.83 -2.98
C GLY A 11 8.18 -9.77 -2.11
N GLY A 12 7.02 -10.06 -1.51
CA GLY A 12 6.26 -9.17 -0.64
C GLY A 12 4.87 -8.88 -1.18
N ASN A 13 3.86 -8.92 -0.31
CA ASN A 13 2.47 -8.60 -0.63
C ASN A 13 2.20 -7.11 -0.37
N ALA A 14 1.45 -6.49 -1.29
CA ALA A 14 1.01 -5.10 -1.18
C ALA A 14 -0.19 -4.84 -2.11
N LEU A 15 -1.32 -4.46 -1.52
CA LEU A 15 -2.56 -4.17 -2.24
C LEU A 15 -3.13 -2.82 -1.78
N VAL A 16 -3.39 -1.91 -2.71
CA VAL A 16 -4.10 -0.67 -2.39
C VAL A 16 -5.60 -0.87 -2.60
N ILE A 17 -6.40 -0.51 -1.59
CA ILE A 17 -7.85 -0.45 -1.64
C ILE A 17 -8.27 1.02 -1.54
N GLU A 18 -9.09 1.46 -2.48
CA GLU A 18 -9.57 2.84 -2.52
C GLU A 18 -11.10 2.87 -2.44
N SER A 19 -11.62 3.56 -1.43
CA SER A 19 -13.02 3.93 -1.35
C SER A 19 -13.22 5.24 -2.11
N LEU A 20 -14.10 5.21 -3.10
CA LEU A 20 -14.44 6.36 -3.93
C LEU A 20 -15.92 6.64 -3.73
N SER A 21 -16.25 7.84 -3.25
CA SER A 21 -17.62 8.30 -3.05
C SER A 21 -17.73 9.71 -3.61
N GLU A 22 -18.84 10.00 -4.31
CA GLU A 22 -19.03 11.34 -4.90
C GLU A 22 -19.11 12.40 -3.80
N GLY A 23 -18.39 13.51 -3.99
CA GLY A 23 -18.37 14.63 -3.05
C GLY A 23 -17.51 14.42 -1.79
N LEU A 24 -16.75 13.32 -1.69
CA LEU A 24 -15.83 13.05 -0.59
C LEU A 24 -14.42 12.78 -1.11
N ASP A 25 -13.42 13.09 -0.29
CA ASP A 25 -12.04 12.68 -0.56
C ASP A 25 -11.92 11.14 -0.52
N PRO A 26 -11.12 10.55 -1.42
CA PRO A 26 -10.93 9.11 -1.47
C PRO A 26 -10.17 8.62 -0.24
N THR A 27 -10.64 7.54 0.38
CA THR A 27 -9.89 6.83 1.41
C THR A 27 -9.06 5.73 0.78
N ARG A 28 -7.76 5.67 1.07
CA ARG A 28 -6.79 4.73 0.49
C ARG A 28 -6.09 3.95 1.59
N LEU A 29 -6.29 2.63 1.57
CA LEU A 29 -5.65 1.71 2.49
C LEU A 29 -4.62 0.87 1.74
N LEU A 30 -3.42 0.74 2.30
CA LEU A 30 -2.47 -0.27 1.87
C LEU A 30 -2.64 -1.52 2.74
N ILE A 31 -3.04 -2.63 2.12
CA ILE A 31 -3.10 -3.96 2.72
C ILE A 31 -1.76 -4.63 2.51
N ASP A 32 -1.07 -4.88 3.62
CA ASP A 32 0.30 -5.38 3.72
C ASP A 32 1.34 -4.50 3.00
N CYS A 33 2.58 -4.56 3.48
CA CYS A 33 3.71 -3.86 2.90
C CYS A 33 4.95 -4.73 3.00
N GLY A 34 4.95 -5.86 2.29
CA GLY A 34 6.10 -6.76 2.18
C GLY A 34 7.22 -6.25 1.27
N LEU A 35 6.93 -5.25 0.43
CA LEU A 35 7.91 -4.63 -0.45
C LEU A 35 8.74 -3.58 0.30
N GLY A 36 10.00 -3.39 -0.10
CA GLY A 36 10.82 -2.27 0.38
C GLY A 36 10.26 -0.90 -0.07
N LEU A 37 10.48 0.15 0.74
CA LEU A 37 9.95 1.51 0.53
C LEU A 37 10.13 2.06 -0.89
N LYS A 38 11.32 1.90 -1.48
CA LYS A 38 11.60 2.38 -2.85
C LYS A 38 10.71 1.70 -3.89
N GLU A 39 10.45 0.41 -3.71
CA GLU A 39 9.63 -0.35 -4.65
C GLU A 39 8.15 -0.06 -4.46
N VAL A 40 7.68 0.13 -3.21
CA VAL A 40 6.32 0.60 -2.93
C VAL A 40 6.09 1.96 -3.59
N ALA A 41 6.95 2.95 -3.33
CA ALA A 41 6.83 4.29 -3.89
C ALA A 41 6.82 4.25 -5.43
N ARG A 42 7.76 3.53 -6.05
CA ARG A 42 7.82 3.37 -7.50
C ARG A 42 6.53 2.76 -8.07
N ARG A 43 5.99 1.71 -7.43
CA ARG A 43 4.75 1.07 -7.92
C ARG A 43 3.52 1.94 -7.70
N LEU A 44 3.44 2.67 -6.59
CA LEU A 44 2.39 3.68 -6.37
C LEU A 44 2.44 4.76 -7.45
N GLU A 45 3.62 5.30 -7.76
CA GLU A 45 3.81 6.33 -8.80
C GLU A 45 3.34 5.83 -10.17
N THR A 46 3.64 4.58 -10.54
CA THR A 46 3.12 4.00 -11.81
C THR A 46 1.60 3.88 -11.86
N ARG A 47 0.92 4.03 -10.72
CA ARG A 47 -0.55 4.04 -10.59
C ARG A 47 -1.10 5.44 -10.29
N GLY A 48 -0.25 6.48 -10.36
CA GLY A 48 -0.63 7.87 -10.10
C GLY A 48 -0.87 8.18 -8.63
N LEU A 49 -0.24 7.43 -7.72
CA LEU A 49 -0.33 7.62 -6.28
C LEU A 49 1.05 7.92 -5.69
N LEU A 50 1.06 8.62 -4.56
CA LEU A 50 2.22 8.84 -3.71
C LEU A 50 2.06 8.09 -2.39
N PRO A 51 3.16 7.74 -1.69
CA PRO A 51 3.06 7.21 -0.32
C PRO A 51 2.20 8.08 0.62
N ALA A 52 2.29 9.41 0.47
CA ALA A 52 1.53 10.37 1.27
C ALA A 52 0.02 10.39 0.97
N ASP A 53 -0.43 9.74 -0.12
CA ASP A 53 -1.86 9.61 -0.44
C ASP A 53 -2.55 8.48 0.35
N LEU A 54 -1.78 7.64 1.04
CA LEU A 54 -2.28 6.53 1.84
C LEU A 54 -2.71 7.00 3.23
N ASP A 55 -3.92 6.65 3.63
CA ASP A 55 -4.47 7.03 4.94
C ASP A 55 -4.06 6.07 6.05
N ALA A 56 -3.89 4.79 5.71
CA ALA A 56 -3.48 3.78 6.67
C ALA A 56 -2.86 2.55 5.99
N ILE A 57 -2.07 1.83 6.79
CA ILE A 57 -1.54 0.51 6.46
C ILE A 57 -2.25 -0.50 7.34
N PHE A 58 -2.85 -1.51 6.73
CA PHE A 58 -3.47 -2.64 7.41
C PHE A 58 -2.61 -3.89 7.18
N VAL A 59 -2.03 -4.41 8.27
CA VAL A 59 -1.24 -5.64 8.24
C VAL A 59 -2.13 -6.82 8.58
N THR A 60 -2.15 -7.83 7.70
CA THR A 60 -2.95 -9.04 7.89
C THR A 60 -2.36 -9.97 8.94
N HIS A 61 -1.04 -10.15 8.93
CA HIS A 61 -0.28 -10.99 9.86
C HIS A 61 1.24 -10.66 9.82
N GLU A 62 2.02 -11.26 10.73
CA GLU A 62 3.39 -10.85 11.06
C GLU A 62 4.51 -11.42 10.17
N HIS A 63 4.19 -12.15 9.10
CA HIS A 63 5.23 -12.71 8.24
C HIS A 63 6.01 -11.63 7.48
N GLN A 64 7.30 -11.87 7.25
CA GLN A 64 8.21 -10.85 6.73
C GLN A 64 7.78 -10.33 5.35
N ASP A 65 7.26 -11.20 4.49
CA ASP A 65 6.71 -10.87 3.17
C ASP A 65 5.39 -10.07 3.24
N HIS A 66 4.92 -9.72 4.43
CA HIS A 66 3.80 -8.80 4.67
C HIS A 66 4.23 -7.53 5.42
N ILE A 67 5.30 -7.57 6.21
CA ILE A 67 5.64 -6.45 7.13
C ILE A 67 6.96 -5.73 6.85
N ASP A 68 7.86 -6.28 6.01
CA ASP A 68 9.24 -5.78 5.85
C ASP A 68 9.34 -4.27 5.58
N GLY A 69 8.45 -3.74 4.73
CA GLY A 69 8.38 -2.32 4.40
C GLY A 69 7.51 -1.46 5.32
N THR A 70 6.63 -2.08 6.12
CA THR A 70 5.56 -1.39 6.86
C THR A 70 6.10 -0.28 7.75
N ALA A 71 7.09 -0.61 8.59
CA ALA A 71 7.63 0.34 9.56
C ALA A 71 8.32 1.54 8.88
N ARG A 72 8.96 1.32 7.72
CA ARG A 72 9.64 2.38 6.98
C ARG A 72 8.63 3.29 6.27
N LEU A 73 7.60 2.71 5.67
CA LEU A 73 6.52 3.45 5.01
C LEU A 73 5.70 4.27 6.01
N ALA A 74 5.40 3.72 7.18
CA ALA A 74 4.66 4.45 8.23
C ALA A 74 5.39 5.69 8.79
N ARG A 75 6.69 5.85 8.49
CA ARG A 75 7.53 6.97 8.96
C ARG A 75 8.01 7.89 7.84
N SER A 76 7.62 7.63 6.58
CA SER A 76 8.08 8.40 5.42
C SER A 76 7.27 9.66 5.18
#